data_AF-A0A358JX83-F1
#
_entry.id   AF-A0A358JX83-F1
#
_cell.length_a   1.000
_cell.length_b   1.000
_cell.length_c   1.000
_cell.angle_alpha   90.00
_cell.angle_beta   90.00
_cell.angle_gamma   90.00
#
_symmetry.space_group_name_H-M   'P 1'
#
loop_
_entity.id
_entity.type
_entity.pdbx_description
1 polymer ?
#
loop_
_entity_poly.entity_id
_entity_poly.type
_entity_poly.pdbx_seq_one_letter_code
_entity_poly.pdbx_strand_id
1 'polypeptide(L)'
;MKQIILILFAAFNIYSFINISMAYHHDELIALLSTRIIFMAISVILSILFLIAGASKSIKILAAVTILTGLLHFISIMLTYI
;
A
#
# COMPACT_ATOMS: atom_id res chain seq x y z
N MET A 1 -12.94 1.18 13.80
CA MET A 1 -12.60 2.18 12.76
C MET A 1 -11.12 2.18 12.37
N LYS A 2 -10.18 2.52 13.27
CA LYS A 2 -8.72 2.57 12.95
C LYS A 2 -8.12 1.23 12.48
N GLN A 3 -8.59 0.11 13.02
CA GLN A 3 -8.13 -1.21 12.57
C GLN A 3 -8.68 -1.57 11.18
N ILE A 4 -9.95 -1.23 10.92
CA ILE A 4 -10.61 -1.50 9.65
C ILE A 4 -9.88 -0.77 8.51
N ILE A 5 -9.53 0.51 8.70
CA ILE A 5 -8.85 1.28 7.65
C ILE A 5 -7.46 0.72 7.33
N LEU A 6 -6.71 0.28 8.35
CA LEU A 6 -5.39 -0.35 8.16
C LEU A 6 -5.52 -1.71 7.46
N ILE A 7 -6.52 -2.52 7.81
CA ILE A 7 -6.79 -3.79 7.12
C ILE A 7 -7.12 -3.54 5.64
N LEU A 8 -7.98 -2.57 5.33
CA LEU A 8 -8.32 -2.22 3.95
C LEU A 8 -7.08 -1.76 3.16
N PHE A 9 -6.23 -0.95 3.76
CA PHE A 9 -4.98 -0.53 3.14
C PHE A 9 -4.00 -1.68 2.91
N ALA A 10 -3.84 -2.58 3.88
CA ALA A 10 -3.02 -3.76 3.73
C ALA A 10 -3.55 -4.66 2.60
N ALA A 11 -4.87 -4.89 2.56
CA ALA A 11 -5.51 -5.67 1.50
C ALA A 11 -5.32 -5.03 0.11
N PHE A 12 -5.47 -3.71 0.00
CA PHE A 12 -5.23 -2.98 -1.24
C PHE A 12 -3.77 -3.11 -1.72
N ASN A 13 -2.80 -2.94 -0.81
CA ASN A 13 -1.38 -3.07 -1.14
C ASN A 13 -1.03 -4.50 -1.57
N ILE A 14 -1.55 -5.53 -0.89
CA ILE A 14 -1.34 -6.93 -1.26
C ILE A 14 -1.98 -7.24 -2.61
N TYR A 15 -3.23 -6.83 -2.83
CA TYR A 15 -3.92 -7.03 -4.10
C TYR A 15 -3.15 -6.38 -5.25
N SER A 16 -2.72 -5.13 -5.06
CA SER A 16 -1.99 -4.38 -6.09
C SER A 16 -0.62 -4.99 -6.37
N PHE A 17 0.09 -5.46 -5.34
CA PHE A 17 1.34 -6.20 -5.48
C PHE A 17 1.19 -7.46 -6.35
N ILE A 18 0.14 -8.25 -6.12
CA ILE A 18 -0.12 -9.48 -6.89
C ILE A 18 -0.55 -9.16 -8.32
N ASN A 19 -1.33 -8.09 -8.50
CA ASN A 19 -1.99 -7.78 -9.77
C ASN A 19 -1.16 -6.86 -10.70
N ILE A 20 0.03 -6.43 -10.27
CA ILE A 20 0.86 -5.52 -11.05
C ILE A 20 1.51 -6.18 -12.27
N SER A 21 1.74 -7.49 -12.20
CA SER A 21 2.38 -8.28 -13.26
C SER A 21 1.42 -8.74 -14.36
N MET A 22 0.14 -8.36 -14.29
CA MET A 22 -0.80 -8.62 -15.38
C MET A 22 -0.40 -7.81 -16.61
N ALA A 23 -0.51 -8.39 -17.81
CA ALA A 23 -0.13 -7.71 -19.05
C ALA A 23 -1.11 -6.57 -19.35
N TYR A 24 -0.74 -5.33 -19.03
CA TYR A 24 -1.51 -4.14 -19.38
C TYR A 24 -1.02 -3.55 -20.70
N HIS A 25 -1.93 -2.94 -21.47
CA HIS A 25 -1.54 -2.06 -22.57
C HIS A 25 -0.85 -0.80 -22.02
N HIS A 26 0.17 -0.30 -22.73
CA HIS A 26 1.04 0.78 -22.24
C HIS A 26 0.29 2.04 -21.77
N ASP A 27 -0.80 2.41 -22.44
CA ASP A 27 -1.58 3.61 -22.11
C ASP A 27 -2.44 3.44 -20.84
N GLU A 28 -2.92 2.23 -20.58
CA GLU A 28 -3.68 1.89 -19.37
C GLU A 28 -2.76 1.71 -18.15
N LEU A 29 -1.51 1.29 -18.41
CA LEU A 29 -0.48 1.06 -17.41
C LEU A 29 -0.19 2.33 -16.59
N ILE A 30 -0.06 3.50 -17.24
CA ILE A 30 0.31 4.76 -16.58
C ILE A 30 -0.80 5.25 -15.64
N ALA A 31 -2.05 5.28 -16.11
CA ALA A 31 -3.19 5.73 -15.31
C ALA A 31 -3.44 4.80 -14.10
N LEU A 32 -3.33 3.49 -14.31
CA LEU A 32 -3.51 2.51 -13.24
C LEU A 32 -2.38 2.57 -12.20
N LEU A 33 -1.12 2.66 -12.65
CA LEU A 33 0.03 2.74 -11.77
C LEU A 33 0.05 4.05 -10.97
N SER A 34 -0.29 5.19 -11.58
CA SER A 34 -0.39 6.46 -10.86
C SER A 34 -1.41 6.39 -9.70
N THR A 35 -2.57 5.79 -9.95
CA THR A 35 -3.60 5.57 -8.91
C THR A 35 -3.07 4.67 -7.80
N ARG A 36 -2.43 3.54 -8.16
CA ARG A 36 -1.84 2.60 -7.19
C ARG A 36 -0.75 3.25 -6.32
N ILE A 37 0.10 4.11 -6.90
CA ILE A 37 1.13 4.87 -6.17
C ILE A 37 0.50 5.84 -5.17
N ILE A 38 -0.54 6.59 -5.57
CA ILE A 38 -1.21 7.55 -4.69
C ILE A 38 -1.82 6.84 -3.47
N PHE A 39 -2.58 5.77 -3.70
CA PHE A 39 -3.20 5.00 -2.61
C PHE A 39 -2.16 4.33 -1.71
N MET A 40 -1.10 3.79 -2.28
CA MET A 40 0.03 3.23 -1.52
C MET A 40 0.67 4.30 -0.64
N ALA A 41 0.98 5.49 -1.17
CA ALA A 41 1.59 6.57 -0.41
C ALA A 41 0.70 7.02 0.76
N ILE A 42 -0.60 7.23 0.50
CA ILE A 42 -1.59 7.57 1.55
C ILE A 42 -1.62 6.47 2.63
N SER A 43 -1.61 5.20 2.23
CA SER A 43 -1.63 4.07 3.17
C SER A 43 -0.43 4.07 4.11
N VAL A 44 0.76 4.35 3.58
CA VAL A 44 2.02 4.36 4.34
C VAL A 44 2.04 5.56 5.28
N ILE A 45 1.70 6.75 4.79
CA ILE A 45 1.67 7.99 5.60
C ILE A 45 0.70 7.83 6.76
N LEU A 46 -0.53 7.37 6.52
CA LEU A 46 -1.52 7.16 7.59
C LEU A 46 -1.07 6.11 8.59
N SER A 47 -0.41 5.04 8.13
CA SER A 47 0.13 4.01 9.02
C SER A 47 1.26 4.56 9.92
N ILE A 48 2.14 5.42 9.39
CA ILE A 48 3.16 6.11 10.17
C ILE A 48 2.51 7.01 11.22
N LEU A 49 1.47 7.76 10.85
CA LEU A 49 0.71 8.60 11.78
C LEU A 49 0.13 7.77 12.93
N PHE A 50 -0.39 6.57 12.67
CA PHE A 50 -0.87 5.66 13.72
C PHE A 50 0.25 5.12 14.64
N LEU A 51 1.48 4.97 14.14
CA LEU A 51 2.62 4.58 14.98
C LEU A 51 3.01 5.67 15.98
N ILE A 52 3.04 6.93 15.53
CA ILE A 52 3.50 8.07 16.34
C ILE A 52 2.40 8.65 17.26
N ALA A 53 1.12 8.55 16.88
CA ALA A 53 -0.01 9.14 17.60
C ALA A 53 -0.44 8.38 18.88
N GLY A 54 0.47 7.64 19.53
CA GLY A 54 0.19 6.96 20.79
C GLY A 54 -0.87 5.85 20.71
N ALA A 55 -1.05 5.21 19.53
CA ALA A 55 -2.05 4.18 19.36
C ALA A 55 -1.77 2.92 20.21
N SER A 56 -2.81 2.11 20.45
CA SER A 56 -2.69 0.83 21.14
C SER A 56 -1.69 -0.12 20.44
N LYS A 57 -1.10 -1.06 21.19
CA LYS A 57 -0.12 -2.02 20.67
C LYS A 57 -0.63 -2.77 19.43
N SER A 58 -1.89 -3.20 19.42
CA SER A 58 -2.48 -3.91 18.28
C SER A 58 -2.56 -3.05 17.02
N ILE A 59 -2.93 -1.77 17.16
CA ILE A 59 -2.96 -0.82 16.03
C ILE A 59 -1.55 -0.55 15.52
N LYS A 60 -0.56 -0.43 16.41
CA LYS A 60 0.84 -0.24 16.02
C LYS A 60 1.38 -1.41 15.22
N ILE A 61 1.11 -2.64 15.65
CA ILE A 61 1.50 -3.85 14.91
C ILE A 61 0.85 -3.85 13.53
N LEU A 62 -0.46 -3.60 13.47
CA LEU A 62 -1.19 -3.57 12.21
C LEU A 62 -0.69 -2.45 11.27
N ALA A 63 -0.33 -1.28 11.81
CA ALA A 63 0.28 -0.19 11.05
C ALA A 63 1.67 -0.58 10.51
N ALA A 64 2.50 -1.25 11.30
CA ALA A 64 3.79 -1.75 10.84
C ALA A 64 3.64 -2.78 9.71
N VAL A 65 2.68 -3.71 9.83
CA VAL A 65 2.35 -4.66 8.75
C VAL A 65 1.86 -3.93 7.50
N THR A 66 0.99 -2.92 7.67
CA THR A 66 0.47 -2.13 6.54
C THR A 66 1.60 -1.38 5.81
N ILE A 67 2.55 -0.80 6.55
CA ILE A 67 3.75 -0.18 5.97
C ILE A 67 4.56 -1.21 5.18
N LEU A 68 4.81 -2.39 5.76
CA LEU A 68 5.56 -3.45 5.08
C LEU A 68 4.90 -3.85 3.76
N THR A 69 3.58 -4.04 3.74
CA THR A 69 2.84 -4.33 2.50
C THR A 69 2.91 -3.20 1.48
N GLY A 70 2.88 -1.94 1.92
CA GLY A 70 3.05 -0.78 1.04
C GLY A 70 4.45 -0.70 0.43
N LEU A 71 5.49 -1.03 1.20
CA LEU A 71 6.87 -1.10 0.69
C LEU A 71 7.03 -2.22 -0.34
N LEU A 72 6.46 -3.41 -0.11
CA LEU A 72 6.49 -4.51 -1.07
C LEU A 72 5.77 -4.13 -2.38
N HIS A 73 4.61 -3.48 -2.28
CA HIS A 73 3.90 -2.94 -3.43
C HIS A 73 4.74 -1.89 -4.19
N PHE A 74 5.43 -1.00 -3.49
CA PHE A 74 6.34 -0.04 -4.12
C PHE A 74 7.47 -0.73 -4.91
N ILE A 75 8.10 -1.75 -4.31
CA ILE A 75 9.16 -2.51 -4.97
C ILE A 75 8.63 -3.18 -6.25
N SER A 76 7.43 -3.75 -6.22
CA SER A 76 6.86 -4.37 -7.42
C SER A 76 6.57 -3.35 -8.52
N ILE A 77 6.15 -2.13 -8.16
CA ILE A 77 6.00 -1.03 -9.13
C ILE A 77 7.36 -0.72 -9.78
N MET A 78 8.42 -0.54 -8.98
CA MET A 78 9.76 -0.26 -9.50
C MET A 78 10.26 -1.36 -10.44
N LEU A 79 10.07 -2.63 -10.07
CA LEU A 79 10.44 -3.78 -10.91
C LEU A 79 9.61 -3.92 -12.19
N THR A 80 8.43 -3.30 -12.27
CA THR A 80 7.61 -3.29 -13.50
C THR A 80 8.06 -2.19 -14.48
N TYR A 81 8.73 -1.15 -13.98
CA TYR A 81 9.20 0.00 -14.76
C TYR A 81 10.65 -0.13 -15.27
N ILE A 82 11.47 -0.97 -14.63
CA ILE A 82 12.85 -1.31 -15.05
C ILE A 82 12.80 -2.47 -16.05
#